data_AF-A0AAD1M4D4-F1
#
_entry.id   AF-A0AAD1M4D4-F1
#
_cell.length_a   1.000
_cell.length_b   1.000
_cell.length_c   1.000
_cell.angle_alpha   90.00
_cell.angle_beta   90.00
_cell.angle_gamma   90.00
#
_symmetry.space_group_name_H-M   'P 1'
#
loop_
_entity.id
_entity.type
_entity.pdbx_description
1 polymer ?
#
loop_
_entity_poly.entity_id
_entity_poly.type
_entity_poly.pdbx_seq_one_letter_code
_entity_poly.pdbx_strand_id
1 'polypeptide(L)' 'MRPFRGREGRPIESWPSHWAGASGARLLTTMLYALEAGGGRLGLQSMCEAGGMANATLIERL' A
#
# COMPACT_ATOMS: atom_id res chain seq x y z
N MET A 1 -7.16 -23.68 -19.79
CA MET A 1 -6.54 -22.75 -18.82
C MET A 1 -7.62 -22.36 -17.81
N ARG A 2 -7.63 -22.92 -16.60
CA ARG A 2 -8.67 -22.61 -15.60
C ARG A 2 -8.26 -21.32 -14.88
N PRO A 3 -9.14 -20.31 -14.75
CA PRO A 3 -8.82 -19.11 -13.97
C PRO A 3 -8.57 -19.53 -12.52
N PHE A 4 -7.49 -19.02 -11.93
CA PHE A 4 -7.13 -19.27 -10.53
C PHE A 4 -8.22 -18.62 -9.66
N ARG A 5 -9.14 -19.42 -9.12
CA ARG A 5 -10.19 -18.94 -8.23
C ARG A 5 -9.64 -18.79 -6.82
N GLY A 6 -9.87 -17.64 -6.19
CA GLY A 6 -9.56 -17.44 -4.77
C GLY A 6 -10.41 -18.33 -3.85
N ARG A 7 -10.15 -18.25 -2.54
CA ARG A 7 -10.75 -19.11 -1.50
C ARG A 7 -12.30 -19.05 -1.45
N GLU A 8 -12.92 -17.95 -1.91
CA GLU A 8 -14.38 -17.78 -2.05
C GLU A 8 -14.93 -18.03 -3.48
N GLY A 9 -14.13 -18.49 -4.44
CA GLY A 9 -14.63 -18.80 -5.79
C GLY A 9 -14.91 -17.59 -6.70
N ARG A 10 -14.66 -16.37 -6.23
CA ARG A 10 -14.77 -15.13 -7.01
C ARG A 10 -13.48 -14.83 -7.83
N PRO A 11 -13.59 -14.19 -9.01
CA PRO A 11 -12.42 -13.69 -9.75
C PRO A 11 -11.56 -12.76 -8.89
N ILE A 12 -10.24 -12.85 -8.95
CA ILE A 12 -9.35 -12.01 -8.12
C ILE A 12 -9.58 -10.50 -8.35
N GLU A 13 -9.97 -10.14 -9.56
CA GLU A 13 -10.37 -8.78 -9.98
C GLU A 13 -11.72 -8.29 -9.43
N SER A 14 -12.46 -9.14 -8.71
CA SER A 14 -13.78 -8.80 -8.13
C SER A 14 -13.75 -8.49 -6.63
N TRP A 15 -12.57 -8.42 -6.01
CA TRP A 15 -12.41 -8.02 -4.60
C TRP A 15 -12.29 -6.50 -4.49
N PRO A 16 -13.35 -5.77 -4.15
CA PRO A 16 -13.31 -4.33 -4.07
C PRO A 16 -12.69 -3.96 -2.73
N SER A 17 -11.56 -3.25 -2.78
CA SER A 17 -11.32 -2.13 -1.86
C SER A 17 -10.98 -2.41 -0.39
N HIS A 18 -11.01 -3.64 0.15
CA HIS A 18 -10.58 -3.83 1.56
C HIS A 18 -9.05 -3.84 1.75
N TRP A 19 -8.28 -4.16 0.71
CA TRP A 19 -6.80 -4.17 0.78
C TRP A 19 -6.13 -2.96 0.15
N ALA A 20 -6.81 -2.16 -0.67
CA ALA A 20 -6.18 -1.01 -1.34
C ALA A 20 -5.77 0.06 -0.33
N GLY A 21 -6.72 0.52 0.50
CA GLY A 21 -6.41 1.46 1.60
C GLY A 21 -5.50 0.85 2.68
N ALA A 22 -5.69 -0.44 2.98
CA ALA A 22 -4.84 -1.14 3.96
C ALA A 22 -3.38 -1.29 3.48
N SER A 23 -3.13 -1.40 2.16
CA SER A 23 -1.79 -1.50 1.60
C SER A 23 -0.99 -0.22 1.81
N GLY A 24 -1.61 0.95 1.55
CA GLY A 24 -0.99 2.25 1.84
C GLY A 24 -0.60 2.38 3.31
N ALA A 25 -1.54 2.11 4.22
CA ALA A 25 -1.28 2.14 5.66
C ALA A 25 -0.18 1.15 6.11
N ARG A 26 -0.14 -0.05 5.53
CA ARG A 26 0.88 -1.05 5.83
C ARG A 26 2.27 -0.63 5.35
N LEU A 27 2.37 -0.04 4.17
CA LEU A 27 3.64 0.51 3.68
C LEU A 27 4.08 1.72 4.52
N LEU A 28 3.13 2.58 4.91
CA LEU A 28 3.40 3.75 5.74
C LEU A 28 3.97 3.36 7.09
N THR A 29 3.31 2.43 7.79
CA THR A 29 3.78 1.90 9.07
C THR A 29 5.15 1.25 8.95
N THR A 30 5.40 0.49 7.89
CA THR A 30 6.73 -0.08 7.61
C THR A 30 7.79 1.01 7.44
N MET A 31 7.49 2.09 6.71
CA MET A 31 8.39 3.22 6.54
C MET A 31 8.67 3.94 7.87
N LEU A 32 7.66 4.15 8.72
CA LEU A 32 7.85 4.76 10.03
C LEU A 32 8.82 3.94 10.90
N TYR A 33 8.63 2.61 10.97
CA TYR A 33 9.55 1.73 11.69
C TYR A 33 10.96 1.77 11.10
N ALA A 34 11.10 1.86 9.77
CA ALA A 34 12.41 1.99 9.13
C ALA A 34 13.10 3.34 9.47
N LEU A 35 12.35 4.44 9.54
CA LEU A 35 12.88 5.75 9.95
C LEU A 35 13.30 5.75 11.42
N GLU A 36 12.50 5.17 12.31
CA GLU A 36 12.84 5.03 13.73
C GLU A 36 14.10 4.18 13.92
N ALA A 37 14.14 2.97 13.32
CA ALA A 37 15.26 2.05 13.44
C ALA A 37 16.56 2.59 12.80
N GLY A 38 16.43 3.33 11.70
CA GLY A 38 17.57 3.90 10.97
C GLY A 38 17.99 5.30 11.43
N GLY A 39 17.29 5.91 12.40
CA GLY A 39 17.50 7.32 12.76
C GLY A 39 17.18 8.31 11.64
N GLY A 40 16.42 7.89 10.63
CA GLY A 40 16.01 8.72 9.50
C GLY A 40 15.04 9.83 9.94
N ARG A 41 15.11 10.97 9.24
CA ARG A 41 14.25 12.13 9.51
C ARG A 41 13.13 12.29 8.48
N LEU A 42 13.40 12.02 7.20
CA LEU A 42 12.43 12.22 6.12
C LEU A 42 12.11 10.89 5.43
N GLY A 43 10.83 10.65 5.17
CA GLY A 43 10.34 9.54 4.37
C GLY A 43 9.35 10.01 3.31
N LEU A 44 9.43 9.41 2.11
CA LEU A 44 8.50 9.66 1.01
C LEU A 44 7.78 8.37 0.66
N GLN A 45 6.45 8.40 0.74
CA GLN A 45 5.61 7.34 0.24
C GLN A 45 4.91 7.78 -1.04
N SER A 46 4.95 6.95 -2.07
CA SER A 46 4.13 7.13 -3.27
C SER A 46 3.48 5.82 -3.66
N MET A 47 2.26 5.90 -4.16
CA MET A 47 1.50 4.76 -4.66
C MET A 47 0.70 5.16 -5.90
N CYS A 48 0.52 4.19 -6.78
CA CYS A 48 -0.42 4.34 -7.89
C CYS A 48 -1.85 4.18 -7.39
N GLU A 49 -2.75 4.89 -8.05
CA GLU A 49 -4.19 4.81 -7.87
C GLU A 49 -4.84 4.47 -9.21
N ALA A 50 -6.02 3.85 -9.16
CA ALA A 50 -6.77 3.55 -10.37
C ALA A 50 -7.06 4.83 -11.18
N GLY A 51 -7.12 4.70 -12.51
CA GLY A 51 -7.35 5.83 -13.41
C GLY A 51 -6.08 6.59 -13.83
N GLY A 52 -4.89 5.98 -13.63
CA GLY A 52 -3.62 6.58 -14.07
C GLY A 52 -3.12 7.69 -13.15
N MET A 53 -3.53 7.65 -11.88
CA MET A 53 -3.19 8.64 -10.86
C MET A 53 -2.10 8.09 -9.94
N ALA A 54 -1.44 8.98 -9.22
CA ALA A 54 -0.55 8.63 -8.11
C ALA A 54 -0.61 9.71 -7.04
N ASN A 55 -0.48 9.30 -5.78
CA ASN A 55 -0.31 10.22 -4.66
C ASN A 55 1.14 10.15 -4.16
N ALA A 56 1.54 11.18 -3.41
CA ALA A 56 2.83 11.23 -2.73
C ALA A 56 2.66 11.91 -1.38
N THR A 57 3.22 11.31 -0.33
CA THR A 57 3.17 11.81 1.05
C THR A 57 4.59 11.90 1.58
N LEU A 58 5.01 13.11 1.96
CA LEU A 58 6.26 13.35 2.65
C LEU A 58 6.00 13.41 4.17
N ILE A 59 6.78 12.67 4.94
CA ILE A 59 6.70 12.63 6.40
C ILE A 59 8.05 13.00 6.98
N GLU A 60 7.98 13.83 8.02
CA GLU A 60 9.12 14.14 8.88
C GLU A 60 8.93 13.47 10.25
N ARG A 61 9.93 12.70 10.68
CA ARG A 61 9.98 12.12 12.02
C ARG A 61 10.55 13.17 12.99
N LEU A 62 9.77 13.47 14.03
CA LEU A 62 10.15 14.37 15.13
C LEU A 62 11.05 13.67 16.16
#